data_AF-A0A536C145-F1
#
_entry.id   AF-A0A536C145-F1
#
_cell.length_a   1.000
_cell.length_b   1.000
_cell.length_c   1.000
_cell.angle_alpha   90.00
_cell.angle_beta   90.00
_cell.angle_gamma   90.00
#
_symmetry.space_group_name_H-M   'P 1'
#
loop_
_entity.id
_entity.type
_entity.pdbx_description
1 polymer ?
#
loop_
_entity_poly.entity_id
_entity_poly.type
_entity_poly.pdbx_seq_one_letter_code
_entity_poly.pdbx_strand_id
1 'polypeptide(L)'
;MDLRPAARLGQRRLPRATPDRRHPGLPAVPASLRLVRMVQAVAGSAAWQLTFKPRFDYGRQVPALSLIRPGMLVAKGTDGDVFLQYPDGGVLRLEDGIASVTGRVMPGHRAVVLLHYTERGGKRPEPISMEAAHAYLHQTDDYWVGWLRSSTYRGRFDEPLHRSALALKLMQYLPTGAFVAAPTTSLPESPGGSLNWDYRYTWIRDTADLVNALHQLGLEDEVDGFLRWVRAAHDRHPERFQVMYTIDAEDRVPEFVLDALEGYRGSKPVRIGNAAVEQLQLDIYGELIQTAYTAWQSRKRLPKPRREILLSVVDYILEHWQMEDSGIWESRRRPRRYLYSQVMLWVGLDRALRLDPALRMGKVRRAAVRRTRDIIKREVLELGYDSEIGAFTQALGHKDLDATALAVAMYEMLPPTDPRVVSTVKVLQEKLSNKGFLYRYVPDQSEFHEPEGVFIICTLWLVNVLAQMGRREEAEALFSRVTESANDLGLFAEEFDPETNELLGNFPQALTHLSVINAALNLEGRPSGKGRRSGRSDGR
;
A
#
# COMPACT_ATOMS: atom_id res chain seq x y z
N MET A 1 -19.95 59.85 -4.95
CA MET A 1 -19.75 58.79 -3.94
C MET A 1 -19.53 57.51 -4.72
N ASP A 2 -18.27 57.18 -4.92
CA ASP A 2 -17.80 56.05 -5.73
C ASP A 2 -18.06 54.71 -5.05
N LEU A 3 -18.80 53.84 -5.73
CA LEU A 3 -18.91 52.42 -5.42
C LEU A 3 -17.77 51.68 -6.15
N ARG A 4 -16.71 51.33 -5.40
CA ARG A 4 -15.67 50.42 -5.89
C ARG A 4 -16.16 48.97 -5.87
N PRO A 5 -15.88 48.15 -6.90
CA PRO A 5 -16.24 46.74 -6.90
C PRO A 5 -15.30 45.93 -6.00
N ALA A 6 -15.88 44.96 -5.30
CA ALA A 6 -15.20 44.02 -4.42
C ALA A 6 -14.09 43.25 -5.17
N ALA A 7 -12.91 43.23 -4.55
CA ALA A 7 -11.73 42.55 -5.06
C ALA A 7 -12.01 41.05 -5.26
N ARG A 8 -11.63 40.54 -6.43
CA ARG A 8 -11.57 39.10 -6.72
C ARG A 8 -10.67 38.42 -5.69
N LEU A 9 -11.25 37.62 -4.81
CA LEU A 9 -10.51 36.66 -3.99
C LEU A 9 -9.68 35.77 -4.92
N GLY A 10 -8.37 35.95 -4.88
CA GLY A 10 -7.43 35.18 -5.68
C GLY A 10 -7.59 33.70 -5.37
N GLN A 11 -7.92 32.91 -6.39
CA GLN A 11 -7.75 31.46 -6.37
C GLN A 11 -6.27 31.17 -6.09
N ARG A 12 -5.94 30.82 -4.84
CA ARG A 12 -4.62 30.24 -4.53
C ARG A 12 -4.50 28.97 -5.35
N ARG A 13 -3.69 29.01 -6.41
CA ARG A 13 -3.27 27.80 -7.13
C ARG A 13 -2.64 26.87 -6.09
N LEU A 14 -3.18 25.66 -5.99
CA LEU A 14 -2.53 24.59 -5.23
C LEU A 14 -1.10 24.42 -5.75
N PRO A 15 -0.14 24.01 -4.90
CA PRO A 15 1.21 23.79 -5.34
C PRO A 15 1.20 22.78 -6.49
N ARG A 16 1.67 23.21 -7.65
CA ARG A 16 1.89 22.34 -8.80
C ARG A 16 2.86 21.24 -8.37
N ALA A 17 2.53 19.99 -8.67
CA ALA A 17 3.57 19.03 -9.03
C ALA A 17 4.27 19.64 -10.25
N THR A 18 5.52 20.04 -10.10
CA THR A 18 6.31 20.58 -11.20
C THR A 18 6.41 19.50 -12.28
N PRO A 19 6.02 19.73 -13.55
CA PRO A 19 6.07 18.68 -14.58
C PRO A 19 7.48 18.25 -15.00
N ASP A 20 8.53 18.68 -14.30
CA ASP A 20 9.88 18.75 -14.89
C ASP A 20 11.03 18.39 -13.92
N ARG A 21 10.77 17.55 -12.92
CA ARG A 21 11.84 16.87 -12.15
C ARG A 21 11.76 15.36 -12.34
N ARG A 22 11.76 14.92 -13.60
CA ARG A 22 11.86 13.49 -13.93
C ARG A 22 13.23 12.97 -13.52
N HIS A 23 13.28 11.94 -12.70
CA HIS A 23 14.54 11.32 -12.31
C HIS A 23 15.14 10.58 -13.54
N PRO A 24 16.37 10.90 -14.00
CA PRO A 24 16.95 10.34 -15.23
C PRO A 24 17.20 8.81 -15.18
N GLY A 25 16.95 8.17 -14.03
CA GLY A 25 17.09 6.74 -13.81
C GLY A 25 15.77 5.93 -13.87
N LEU A 26 14.61 6.59 -14.03
CA LEU A 26 13.31 5.92 -14.12
C LEU A 26 12.82 5.84 -15.58
N PRO A 27 12.15 4.75 -15.98
CA PRO A 27 11.50 4.64 -17.29
C PRO A 27 10.48 5.77 -17.52
N ALA A 28 10.30 6.14 -18.79
CA ALA A 28 9.29 7.15 -19.15
C ALA A 28 7.87 6.64 -18.87
N VAL A 29 7.01 7.56 -18.42
CA VAL A 29 5.56 7.33 -18.33
C VAL A 29 5.04 6.91 -19.71
N PRO A 30 4.13 5.93 -19.80
CA PRO A 30 3.47 5.59 -21.04
C PRO A 30 2.86 6.85 -21.64
N ALA A 31 3.16 7.14 -22.91
CA ALA A 31 2.67 8.34 -23.59
C ALA A 31 1.14 8.41 -23.72
N SER A 32 0.42 7.40 -23.23
CA SER A 32 -1.00 7.15 -23.44
C SER A 32 -1.52 6.18 -22.37
N LEU A 33 -2.59 6.56 -21.67
CA LEU A 33 -3.37 5.67 -20.80
C LEU A 33 -4.75 5.45 -21.40
N ARG A 34 -5.25 4.21 -21.36
CA ARG A 34 -6.49 3.82 -22.05
C ARG A 34 -7.36 2.96 -21.14
N LEU A 35 -8.66 3.24 -21.15
CA LEU A 35 -9.68 2.36 -20.59
C LEU A 35 -10.63 1.96 -21.71
N VAL A 36 -10.72 0.66 -21.98
CA VAL A 36 -11.63 0.08 -22.98
C VAL A 36 -12.78 -0.61 -22.27
N ARG A 37 -14.02 -0.27 -22.62
CA ARG A 37 -15.23 -0.93 -22.14
C ARG A 37 -15.98 -1.51 -23.33
N MET A 38 -16.19 -2.83 -23.30
CA MET A 38 -16.92 -3.54 -24.34
C MET A 38 -18.31 -3.91 -23.81
N VAL A 39 -19.34 -3.58 -24.57
CA VAL A 39 -20.74 -3.87 -24.26
C VAL A 39 -21.25 -4.90 -25.25
N GLN A 40 -21.77 -6.01 -24.74
CA GLN A 40 -22.37 -7.08 -25.53
C GLN A 40 -23.76 -7.38 -25.00
N ALA A 41 -24.75 -7.51 -25.89
CA ALA A 41 -26.05 -8.02 -25.52
C ALA A 41 -25.97 -9.55 -25.36
N VAL A 42 -26.30 -10.06 -24.16
CA VAL A 42 -26.32 -11.51 -23.87
C VAL A 42 -27.56 -12.17 -24.47
N ALA A 43 -28.70 -11.48 -24.42
CA ALA A 43 -29.95 -11.91 -25.04
C ALA A 43 -30.70 -10.70 -25.61
N GLY A 44 -31.32 -10.87 -26.78
CA GLY A 44 -32.04 -9.80 -27.45
C GLY A 44 -31.14 -8.59 -27.76
N SER A 45 -31.75 -7.41 -27.82
CA SER A 45 -31.03 -6.15 -27.95
C SER A 45 -30.96 -5.42 -26.61
N ALA A 46 -29.85 -4.76 -26.34
CA ALA A 46 -29.64 -3.99 -25.11
C ALA A 46 -29.51 -2.51 -25.44
N ALA A 47 -30.37 -1.67 -24.87
CA ALA A 47 -30.17 -0.23 -24.87
C ALA A 47 -29.06 0.13 -23.87
N TRP A 48 -28.26 1.13 -24.19
CA TRP A 48 -27.20 1.62 -23.31
C TRP A 48 -27.19 3.15 -23.29
N GLN A 49 -26.75 3.68 -22.16
CA GLN A 49 -26.51 5.10 -21.96
C GLN A 49 -25.12 5.27 -21.34
N LEU A 50 -24.36 6.20 -21.92
CA LEU A 50 -23.06 6.62 -21.44
C LEU A 50 -23.14 8.09 -21.03
N THR A 51 -22.67 8.40 -19.83
CA THR A 51 -22.49 9.78 -19.36
C THR A 51 -21.01 10.06 -19.18
N PHE A 52 -20.46 10.93 -20.01
CA PHE A 52 -19.08 11.41 -19.91
C PHE A 52 -19.07 12.80 -19.29
N LYS A 53 -18.65 12.85 -18.02
CA LYS A 53 -18.63 14.05 -17.17
C LYS A 53 -17.22 14.25 -16.60
N PRO A 54 -16.21 14.58 -17.42
CA PRO A 54 -14.85 14.79 -16.94
C PRO A 54 -14.80 16.01 -16.01
N ARG A 55 -14.03 15.90 -14.93
CA ARG A 55 -13.79 16.99 -13.98
C ARG A 55 -12.31 17.00 -13.61
N PHE A 56 -11.62 18.07 -13.99
CA PHE A 56 -10.20 18.24 -13.67
C PHE A 56 -10.02 18.97 -12.35
N ASP A 57 -8.80 18.92 -11.79
CA ASP A 57 -8.44 19.62 -10.55
C ASP A 57 -9.46 19.35 -9.42
N TYR A 58 -9.67 18.05 -9.15
CA TYR A 58 -10.55 17.57 -8.08
C TYR A 58 -11.98 18.13 -8.12
N GLY A 59 -12.56 18.28 -9.31
CA GLY A 59 -13.93 18.79 -9.45
C GLY A 59 -14.03 20.28 -9.77
N ARG A 60 -12.96 21.05 -9.57
CA ARG A 60 -12.98 22.52 -9.68
C ARG A 60 -13.04 23.02 -11.11
N GLN A 61 -12.60 22.21 -12.06
CA GLN A 61 -12.56 22.58 -13.47
C GLN A 61 -13.55 21.74 -14.28
N VAL A 62 -14.52 22.43 -14.87
CA VAL A 62 -15.41 21.87 -15.89
C VAL A 62 -14.79 22.17 -17.25
N PRO A 63 -14.29 21.15 -17.97
CA PRO A 63 -13.67 21.37 -19.26
C PRO A 63 -14.72 21.66 -20.34
N ALA A 64 -14.32 22.42 -21.35
CA ALA A 64 -15.07 22.46 -22.59
C ALA A 64 -14.95 21.11 -23.31
N LEU A 65 -16.08 20.60 -23.81
CA LEU A 65 -16.12 19.41 -24.65
C LEU A 65 -16.17 19.83 -26.11
N SER A 66 -15.38 19.18 -26.96
CA SER A 66 -15.38 19.42 -28.40
C SER A 66 -15.51 18.12 -29.17
N LEU A 67 -16.44 18.08 -30.12
CA LEU A 67 -16.54 16.99 -31.09
C LEU A 67 -15.39 17.11 -32.07
N ILE A 68 -14.58 16.08 -32.14
CA ILE A 68 -13.46 16.06 -33.07
C ILE A 68 -13.86 15.41 -34.40
N ARG A 69 -14.77 14.44 -34.32
CA ARG A 69 -15.47 13.78 -35.41
C ARG A 69 -16.64 12.98 -34.83
N PRO A 70 -17.61 12.52 -35.64
CA PRO A 70 -18.59 11.54 -35.18
C PRO A 70 -17.91 10.37 -34.46
N GLY A 71 -18.44 9.98 -33.30
CA GLY A 71 -17.87 8.92 -32.47
C GLY A 71 -16.68 9.33 -31.58
N MET A 72 -16.23 10.59 -31.57
CA MET A 72 -15.07 11.00 -30.77
C MET A 72 -15.13 12.45 -30.23
N LEU A 73 -15.00 12.58 -28.91
CA LEU A 73 -14.93 13.85 -28.17
C LEU A 73 -13.56 14.04 -27.51
N VAL A 74 -13.22 15.29 -27.22
CA VAL A 74 -12.13 15.66 -26.32
C VAL A 74 -12.62 16.58 -25.22
N ALA A 75 -12.11 16.36 -24.01
CA ALA A 75 -12.18 17.26 -22.87
C ALA A 75 -10.77 17.79 -22.59
N LYS A 76 -10.57 19.09 -22.77
CA LYS A 76 -9.26 19.72 -22.57
C LYS A 76 -9.02 20.05 -21.10
N GLY A 77 -7.92 19.56 -20.53
CA GLY A 77 -7.50 19.83 -19.17
C GLY A 77 -6.25 20.70 -19.11
N THR A 78 -5.87 21.13 -17.90
CA THR A 78 -4.64 21.90 -17.69
C THR A 78 -3.38 21.07 -17.86
N ASP A 79 -3.42 19.82 -17.44
CA ASP A 79 -2.26 18.92 -17.34
C ASP A 79 -2.29 17.81 -18.40
N GLY A 80 -3.43 17.62 -19.06
CA GLY A 80 -3.62 16.67 -20.13
C GLY A 80 -5.04 16.71 -20.69
N ASP A 81 -5.24 16.01 -21.81
CA ASP A 81 -6.51 15.92 -22.50
C ASP A 81 -7.10 14.51 -22.30
N VAL A 82 -8.42 14.43 -22.16
CA VAL A 82 -9.16 13.17 -22.11
C VAL A 82 -10.04 13.05 -23.34
N PHE A 83 -9.82 12.00 -24.12
CA PHE A 83 -10.60 11.68 -25.31
C PHE A 83 -11.61 10.59 -24.98
N LEU A 84 -12.85 10.79 -25.41
CA LEU A 84 -13.87 9.76 -25.40
C LEU A 84 -14.11 9.29 -26.82
N GLN A 85 -13.94 8.00 -27.08
CA GLN A 85 -14.47 7.35 -28.26
C GLN A 85 -15.73 6.57 -27.87
N TYR A 86 -16.81 6.76 -28.61
CA TYR A 86 -18.08 6.06 -28.42
C TYR A 86 -18.51 5.39 -29.74
N PRO A 87 -19.40 4.37 -29.68
CA PRO A 87 -19.81 3.62 -30.87
C PRO A 87 -20.41 4.50 -31.96
N ASP A 88 -20.08 4.19 -33.21
CA ASP A 88 -20.69 4.80 -34.39
C ASP A 88 -22.21 4.56 -34.37
N GLY A 89 -23.00 5.60 -34.65
CA GLY A 89 -24.47 5.57 -34.56
C GLY A 89 -25.04 5.86 -33.16
N GLY A 90 -24.19 6.08 -32.15
CA GLY A 90 -24.63 6.62 -30.86
C GLY A 90 -25.17 8.05 -31.01
N VAL A 91 -26.30 8.34 -30.37
CA VAL A 91 -26.90 9.68 -30.37
C VAL A 91 -26.26 10.51 -29.26
N LEU A 92 -25.49 11.53 -29.65
CA LEU A 92 -24.78 12.42 -28.74
C LEU A 92 -25.63 13.65 -28.39
N ARG A 93 -25.71 13.96 -27.09
CA ARG A 93 -26.14 15.25 -26.54
C ARG A 93 -24.99 15.87 -25.74
N LEU A 94 -24.71 17.15 -25.99
CA LEU A 94 -23.73 17.94 -25.24
C LEU A 94 -24.44 19.05 -24.49
N GLU A 95 -24.21 19.13 -23.18
CA GLU A 95 -24.83 20.13 -22.31
C GLU A 95 -23.92 20.37 -21.10
N ASP A 96 -23.58 21.63 -20.80
CA ASP A 96 -22.85 22.06 -19.60
C ASP A 96 -21.59 21.25 -19.25
N GLY A 97 -20.76 20.94 -20.26
CA GLY A 97 -19.53 20.16 -20.06
C GLY A 97 -19.80 18.69 -19.69
N ILE A 98 -20.95 18.17 -20.12
CA ILE A 98 -21.38 16.78 -20.00
C ILE A 98 -21.75 16.28 -21.41
N ALA A 99 -21.30 15.08 -21.74
CA ALA A 99 -21.76 14.36 -22.93
C ALA A 99 -22.60 13.17 -22.51
N SER A 100 -23.82 13.09 -23.03
CA SER A 100 -24.67 11.91 -22.93
C SER A 100 -24.75 11.24 -24.29
N VAL A 101 -24.44 9.95 -24.34
CA VAL A 101 -24.54 9.14 -25.56
C VAL A 101 -25.48 7.98 -25.31
N THR A 102 -26.48 7.82 -26.16
CA THR A 102 -27.40 6.68 -26.11
C THR A 102 -27.28 5.83 -27.36
N GLY A 103 -27.46 4.52 -27.21
CA GLY A 103 -27.50 3.62 -28.34
C GLY A 103 -28.12 2.28 -27.99
N ARG A 104 -28.03 1.35 -28.95
CA ARG A 104 -28.50 -0.02 -28.80
C ARG A 104 -27.45 -0.98 -29.34
N VAL A 105 -27.18 -2.05 -28.62
CA VAL A 105 -26.39 -3.19 -29.10
C VAL A 105 -27.37 -4.28 -29.54
N MET A 106 -27.25 -4.71 -30.78
CA MET A 106 -28.06 -5.79 -31.35
C MET A 106 -27.45 -7.17 -31.00
N PRO A 107 -28.24 -8.26 -31.03
CA PRO A 107 -27.70 -9.61 -30.89
C PRO A 107 -26.49 -9.85 -31.79
N GLY A 108 -25.46 -10.52 -31.26
CA GLY A 108 -24.22 -10.85 -31.99
C GLY A 108 -23.29 -9.66 -32.23
N HIS A 109 -23.68 -8.43 -31.89
CA HIS A 109 -22.85 -7.24 -32.05
C HIS A 109 -22.26 -6.80 -30.71
N ARG A 110 -21.21 -5.99 -30.80
CA ARG A 110 -20.55 -5.36 -29.65
C ARG A 110 -20.43 -3.87 -29.88
N ALA A 111 -20.56 -3.11 -28.81
CA ALA A 111 -20.21 -1.69 -28.76
C ALA A 111 -18.93 -1.53 -27.95
N VAL A 112 -18.08 -0.58 -28.34
CA VAL A 112 -16.87 -0.24 -27.58
C VAL A 112 -16.89 1.23 -27.23
N VAL A 113 -16.65 1.50 -25.95
CA VAL A 113 -16.39 2.84 -25.41
C VAL A 113 -14.93 2.87 -24.98
N LEU A 114 -14.20 3.91 -25.38
CA LEU A 114 -12.82 4.11 -24.96
C LEU A 114 -12.65 5.47 -24.31
N LEU A 115 -11.95 5.49 -23.18
CA LEU A 115 -11.35 6.69 -22.62
C LEU A 115 -9.86 6.64 -22.85
N HIS A 116 -9.30 7.76 -23.29
CA HIS A 116 -7.88 7.88 -23.56
C HIS A 116 -7.37 9.16 -22.92
N TYR A 117 -6.38 9.06 -22.04
CA TYR A 117 -5.68 10.21 -21.48
C TYR A 117 -4.32 10.41 -22.15
N THR A 118 -4.01 11.66 -22.49
CA THR A 118 -2.69 12.07 -22.96
C THR A 118 -2.20 13.24 -22.12
N GLU A 119 -0.91 13.26 -21.79
CA GLU A 119 -0.27 14.42 -21.17
C GLU A 119 -0.41 15.68 -22.04
N ARG A 120 -0.28 16.85 -21.43
CA ARG A 120 -0.33 18.13 -22.15
C ARG A 120 0.70 18.17 -23.29
N GLY A 121 0.23 18.51 -24.49
CA GLY A 121 1.07 18.53 -25.69
C GLY A 121 1.35 17.13 -26.28
N GLY A 122 0.78 16.08 -25.68
CA GLY A 122 0.78 14.75 -26.24
C GLY A 122 0.05 14.69 -27.58
N LYS A 123 0.44 13.73 -28.43
CA LYS A 123 -0.20 13.53 -29.73
C LYS A 123 -1.64 13.07 -29.52
N ARG A 124 -2.58 13.73 -30.19
CA ARG A 124 -3.97 13.28 -30.26
C ARG A 124 -4.02 11.81 -30.72
N PRO A 125 -4.79 10.95 -30.04
CA PRO A 125 -4.88 9.56 -30.43
C PRO A 125 -5.72 9.36 -31.69
N GLU A 126 -5.32 8.36 -32.47
CA GLU A 126 -6.14 7.86 -33.58
C GLU A 126 -7.32 7.04 -33.04
N PRO A 127 -8.43 6.97 -33.79
CA PRO A 127 -9.53 6.07 -33.50
C PRO A 127 -9.09 4.62 -33.37
N ILE A 128 -9.58 3.95 -32.34
CA ILE A 128 -9.33 2.51 -32.12
C ILE A 128 -10.46 1.72 -32.79
N SER A 129 -10.11 0.79 -33.68
CA SER A 129 -11.07 -0.10 -34.33
C SER A 129 -11.64 -1.13 -33.34
N MET A 130 -12.78 -1.73 -33.69
CA MET A 130 -13.33 -2.86 -32.93
C MET A 130 -12.34 -4.03 -32.84
N GLU A 131 -11.60 -4.33 -33.91
CA GLU A 131 -10.58 -5.37 -33.93
C GLU A 131 -9.44 -5.06 -32.95
N ALA A 132 -8.91 -3.84 -32.97
CA ALA A 132 -7.86 -3.42 -32.05
C ALA A 132 -8.36 -3.44 -30.59
N ALA A 133 -9.61 -3.05 -30.33
CA ALA A 133 -10.21 -3.15 -29.00
C ALA A 133 -10.29 -4.60 -28.50
N HIS A 134 -10.64 -5.56 -29.37
CA HIS A 134 -10.58 -6.99 -29.03
C HIS A 134 -9.15 -7.45 -28.76
N ALA A 135 -8.18 -7.03 -29.58
CA ALA A 135 -6.78 -7.36 -29.36
C ALA A 135 -6.29 -6.85 -28.00
N TYR A 136 -6.69 -5.64 -27.57
CA TYR A 136 -6.36 -5.12 -26.25
C TYR A 136 -7.00 -5.92 -25.11
N LEU A 137 -8.23 -6.41 -25.28
CA LEU A 137 -8.87 -7.29 -24.30
C LEU A 137 -8.06 -8.59 -24.14
N HIS A 138 -7.70 -9.24 -25.24
CA HIS A 138 -6.89 -10.47 -25.21
C HIS A 138 -5.50 -10.24 -24.61
N GLN A 139 -4.81 -9.16 -25.00
CA GLN A 139 -3.51 -8.81 -24.41
C GLN A 139 -3.61 -8.56 -22.90
N THR A 140 -4.71 -7.96 -22.44
CA THR A 140 -4.94 -7.73 -21.01
C THR A 140 -5.15 -9.06 -20.28
N ASP A 141 -5.96 -9.95 -20.84
CA ASP A 141 -6.19 -11.29 -20.28
C ASP A 141 -4.90 -12.13 -20.24
N ASP A 142 -4.19 -12.21 -21.37
CA ASP A 142 -2.92 -12.92 -21.50
C ASP A 142 -1.87 -12.40 -20.52
N TYR A 143 -1.80 -11.08 -20.32
CA TYR A 143 -0.88 -10.48 -19.35
C TYR A 143 -1.19 -10.96 -17.93
N TRP A 144 -2.45 -10.85 -17.48
CA TRP A 144 -2.81 -11.19 -16.10
C TRP A 144 -2.74 -12.69 -15.84
N VAL A 145 -3.24 -13.51 -16.77
CA VAL A 145 -3.16 -14.96 -16.70
C VAL A 145 -1.69 -15.41 -16.74
N GLY A 146 -0.88 -14.84 -17.63
CA GLY A 146 0.54 -15.14 -17.74
C GLY A 146 1.32 -14.75 -16.49
N TRP A 147 1.08 -13.55 -15.96
CA TRP A 147 1.71 -13.06 -14.73
C TRP A 147 1.34 -13.95 -13.54
N LEU A 148 0.05 -14.26 -13.34
CA LEU A 148 -0.37 -15.10 -12.22
C LEU A 148 0.18 -16.53 -12.33
N ARG A 149 0.24 -17.09 -13.55
CA ARG A 149 0.84 -18.42 -13.80
C ARG A 149 2.32 -18.51 -13.46
N SER A 150 3.03 -17.38 -13.42
CA SER A 150 4.44 -17.33 -12.97
C SER A 150 4.60 -17.54 -11.46
N SER A 151 3.51 -17.39 -10.69
CA SER A 151 3.47 -17.75 -9.27
C SER A 151 3.79 -19.24 -9.08
N THR A 152 4.65 -19.52 -8.11
CA THR A 152 5.07 -20.87 -7.68
C THR A 152 4.15 -21.45 -6.59
N TYR A 153 3.19 -20.67 -6.09
CA TYR A 153 2.27 -21.11 -5.05
C TYR A 153 1.26 -22.15 -5.55
N ARG A 154 1.13 -23.25 -4.82
CA ARG A 154 0.21 -24.38 -5.12
C ARG A 154 -0.34 -24.95 -3.81
N GLY A 155 -0.95 -24.10 -3.00
CA GLY A 155 -1.46 -24.44 -1.67
C GLY A 155 -2.98 -24.35 -1.56
N ARG A 156 -3.51 -24.64 -0.37
CA ARG A 156 -4.96 -24.73 -0.09
C ARG A 156 -5.66 -23.37 -0.04
N PHE A 157 -4.92 -22.28 0.11
CA PHE A 157 -5.46 -20.92 0.18
C PHE A 157 -5.30 -20.17 -1.15
N ASP A 158 -5.34 -20.91 -2.27
CA ASP A 158 -5.05 -20.41 -3.61
C ASP A 158 -5.86 -19.15 -3.97
N GLU A 159 -7.17 -19.19 -3.75
CA GLU A 159 -8.08 -18.10 -4.13
C GLU A 159 -7.80 -16.77 -3.38
N PRO A 160 -7.84 -16.70 -2.04
CA PRO A 160 -7.58 -15.44 -1.34
C PRO A 160 -6.14 -14.95 -1.53
N LEU A 161 -5.17 -15.86 -1.67
CA LEU A 161 -3.77 -15.51 -1.89
C LEU A 161 -3.55 -14.92 -3.30
N HIS A 162 -4.00 -15.60 -4.35
CA HIS A 162 -3.84 -15.13 -5.72
C HIS A 162 -4.67 -13.87 -5.99
N ARG A 163 -5.86 -13.76 -5.41
CA ARG A 163 -6.65 -12.52 -5.47
C ARG A 163 -5.90 -11.36 -4.84
N SER A 164 -5.28 -11.58 -3.68
CA SER A 164 -4.48 -10.56 -3.02
C SER A 164 -3.23 -10.20 -3.82
N ALA A 165 -2.54 -11.17 -4.42
CA ALA A 165 -1.40 -10.89 -5.30
C ALA A 165 -1.80 -10.00 -6.51
N LEU A 166 -2.95 -10.27 -7.13
CA LEU A 166 -3.49 -9.44 -8.21
C LEU A 166 -3.82 -8.02 -7.73
N ALA A 167 -4.42 -7.87 -6.54
CA ALA A 167 -4.72 -6.56 -5.96
C ALA A 167 -3.44 -5.74 -5.73
N LEU A 168 -2.39 -6.35 -5.16
CA LEU A 168 -1.09 -5.71 -4.98
C LEU A 168 -0.47 -5.28 -6.32
N LYS A 169 -0.53 -6.16 -7.33
CA LYS A 169 0.00 -5.86 -8.66
C LYS A 169 -0.75 -4.73 -9.35
N LEU A 170 -2.07 -4.62 -9.15
CA LEU A 170 -2.89 -3.52 -9.65
C LEU A 170 -2.53 -2.17 -9.00
N MET A 171 -2.00 -2.19 -7.77
CA MET A 171 -1.50 -1.00 -7.07
C MET A 171 -0.07 -0.61 -7.47
N GLN A 172 0.54 -1.35 -8.40
CA GLN A 172 1.84 -1.00 -8.94
C GLN A 172 1.74 0.05 -10.04
N TYR A 173 2.48 1.13 -9.90
CA TYR A 173 2.81 2.02 -11.01
C TYR A 173 3.97 1.43 -11.81
N LEU A 174 3.63 0.62 -12.82
CA LEU A 174 4.59 -0.09 -13.68
C LEU A 174 5.77 0.75 -14.20
N PRO A 175 5.61 2.02 -14.60
CA PRO A 175 6.72 2.79 -15.18
C PRO A 175 7.88 2.94 -14.21
N THR A 176 7.62 3.25 -12.94
CA THR A 176 8.67 3.46 -11.95
C THR A 176 8.91 2.22 -11.08
N GLY A 177 7.92 1.33 -10.99
CA GLY A 177 7.90 0.19 -10.07
C GLY A 177 7.39 0.54 -8.67
N ALA A 178 6.95 1.78 -8.45
CA ALA A 178 6.34 2.23 -7.20
C ALA A 178 5.04 1.48 -6.91
N PHE A 179 4.68 1.35 -5.64
CA PHE A 179 3.37 0.85 -5.23
C PHE A 179 2.67 1.92 -4.40
N VAL A 180 1.38 2.11 -4.62
CA VAL A 180 0.58 2.96 -3.72
C VAL A 180 0.09 2.13 -2.53
N ALA A 181 -0.07 2.74 -1.35
CA ALA A 181 -0.67 2.07 -0.19
C ALA A 181 -2.14 1.70 -0.45
N ALA A 182 -2.86 2.57 -1.18
CA ALA A 182 -4.17 2.30 -1.77
C ALA A 182 -4.43 3.27 -2.94
N PRO A 183 -5.23 2.91 -3.95
CA PRO A 183 -5.58 3.80 -5.06
C PRO A 183 -6.70 4.80 -4.70
N THR A 184 -6.91 5.08 -3.41
CA THR A 184 -8.00 5.90 -2.88
C THR A 184 -7.47 6.95 -1.90
N THR A 185 -8.31 7.96 -1.65
CA THR A 185 -8.02 9.02 -0.70
C THR A 185 -9.27 9.38 0.09
N SER A 186 -9.09 9.75 1.35
CA SER A 186 -10.10 10.35 2.20
C SER A 186 -11.34 9.48 2.39
N LEU A 187 -11.18 8.17 2.28
CA LEU A 187 -12.18 7.23 2.78
C LEU A 187 -12.02 7.14 4.31
N PRO A 188 -13.12 7.27 5.06
CA PRO A 188 -13.04 7.41 6.50
C PRO A 188 -12.84 6.05 7.20
N GLU A 189 -11.98 6.03 8.22
CA GLU A 189 -11.85 4.91 9.19
C GLU A 189 -13.15 4.69 9.97
N SER A 190 -14.00 5.72 10.11
CA SER A 190 -15.38 5.61 10.61
C SER A 190 -16.29 6.63 9.92
N PRO A 191 -17.48 6.27 9.40
CA PRO A 191 -18.36 7.23 8.73
C PRO A 191 -18.67 8.47 9.58
N GLY A 192 -18.40 9.66 9.03
CA GLY A 192 -18.53 10.94 9.72
C GLY A 192 -17.31 11.36 10.57
N GLY A 193 -16.34 10.45 10.76
CA GLY A 193 -15.07 10.70 11.44
C GLY A 193 -14.09 11.56 10.63
N SER A 194 -13.01 11.95 11.30
CA SER A 194 -12.00 12.86 10.76
C SER A 194 -10.72 12.16 10.28
N LEU A 195 -10.58 10.86 10.52
CA LEU A 195 -9.47 10.00 10.11
C LEU A 195 -9.65 9.53 8.66
N ASN A 196 -9.40 10.47 7.74
CA ASN A 196 -9.66 10.34 6.30
C ASN A 196 -8.35 10.66 5.54
N TRP A 197 -7.53 9.66 5.26
CA TRP A 197 -6.16 9.85 4.77
C TRP A 197 -6.00 9.62 3.26
N ASP A 198 -5.02 10.27 2.62
CA ASP A 198 -4.67 10.04 1.21
C ASP A 198 -3.57 8.99 1.09
N TYR A 199 -3.91 7.83 0.52
CA TYR A 199 -3.02 6.66 0.45
C TYR A 199 -2.42 6.42 -0.94
N ARG A 200 -2.59 7.37 -1.87
CA ARG A 200 -2.11 7.26 -3.26
C ARG A 200 -0.59 7.50 -3.41
N TYR A 201 0.15 7.37 -2.32
CA TYR A 201 1.59 7.58 -2.24
C TYR A 201 2.31 6.27 -1.94
N THR A 202 3.63 6.29 -2.10
CA THR A 202 4.49 5.12 -1.91
C THR A 202 5.24 5.25 -0.59
N TRP A 203 4.83 4.47 0.39
CA TRP A 203 5.57 4.28 1.64
C TRP A 203 6.71 3.30 1.42
N ILE A 204 7.88 3.61 2.00
CA ILE A 204 9.03 2.69 1.96
C ILE A 204 8.66 1.38 2.65
N ARG A 205 8.04 1.46 3.82
CA ARG A 205 7.57 0.32 4.61
C ARG A 205 6.67 -0.61 3.82
N ASP A 206 5.52 -0.07 3.43
CA ASP A 206 4.46 -0.85 2.81
C ASP A 206 4.96 -1.53 1.56
N THR A 207 5.76 -0.82 0.76
CA THR A 207 6.32 -1.38 -0.46
C THR A 207 7.39 -2.43 -0.18
N ALA A 208 8.23 -2.25 0.84
CA ALA A 208 9.22 -3.23 1.25
C ALA A 208 8.57 -4.56 1.65
N ASP A 209 7.54 -4.51 2.51
CA ASP A 209 6.80 -5.71 2.91
C ASP A 209 5.99 -6.33 1.78
N LEU A 210 5.40 -5.49 0.91
CA LEU A 210 4.64 -5.94 -0.25
C LEU A 210 5.52 -6.74 -1.21
N VAL A 211 6.68 -6.21 -1.60
CA VAL A 211 7.55 -6.93 -2.53
C VAL A 211 8.13 -8.19 -1.91
N ASN A 212 8.34 -8.21 -0.59
CA ASN A 212 8.70 -9.44 0.13
C ASN A 212 7.58 -10.49 0.07
N ALA A 213 6.30 -10.09 0.18
CA ALA A 213 5.17 -11.01 0.04
C ALA A 213 5.09 -11.59 -1.38
N LEU A 214 5.17 -10.74 -2.42
CA LEU A 214 5.16 -11.19 -3.81
C LEU A 214 6.37 -12.08 -4.15
N HIS A 215 7.55 -11.74 -3.63
CA HIS A 215 8.75 -12.53 -3.83
C HIS A 215 8.61 -13.98 -3.35
N GLN A 216 7.90 -14.22 -2.25
CA GLN A 216 7.65 -15.57 -1.73
C GLN A 216 6.77 -16.41 -2.65
N LEU A 217 6.03 -15.76 -3.54
CA LEU A 217 5.26 -16.42 -4.58
C LEU A 217 6.11 -16.69 -5.84
N GLY A 218 7.36 -16.25 -5.88
CA GLY A 218 8.23 -16.34 -7.07
C GLY A 218 8.08 -15.17 -8.04
N LEU A 219 7.34 -14.13 -7.65
CA LEU A 219 7.13 -12.91 -8.43
C LEU A 219 8.27 -11.94 -8.15
N GLU A 220 9.33 -12.09 -8.94
CA GLU A 220 10.63 -11.47 -8.66
C GLU A 220 10.84 -10.08 -9.27
N ASP A 221 10.16 -9.77 -10.36
CA ASP A 221 10.35 -8.52 -11.11
C ASP A 221 9.95 -7.28 -10.29
N GLU A 222 8.99 -7.44 -9.39
CA GLU A 222 8.46 -6.40 -8.51
C GLU A 222 9.51 -5.93 -7.50
N VAL A 223 10.34 -6.83 -6.97
CA VAL A 223 11.46 -6.49 -6.08
C VAL A 223 12.46 -5.59 -6.81
N ASP A 224 12.81 -5.96 -8.05
CA ASP A 224 13.75 -5.17 -8.85
C ASP A 224 13.16 -3.80 -9.23
N GLY A 225 11.84 -3.72 -9.46
CA GLY A 225 11.10 -2.48 -9.65
C GLY A 225 11.19 -1.55 -8.44
N PHE A 226 10.84 -2.06 -7.26
CA PHE A 226 10.91 -1.29 -6.02
C PHE A 226 12.32 -0.78 -5.72
N LEU A 227 13.35 -1.61 -5.87
CA LEU A 227 14.72 -1.18 -5.58
C LEU A 227 15.24 -0.12 -6.56
N ARG A 228 14.77 -0.13 -7.82
CA ARG A 228 15.01 0.98 -8.76
C ARG A 228 14.32 2.25 -8.30
N TRP A 229 13.07 2.14 -7.83
CA TRP A 229 12.31 3.28 -7.32
C TRP A 229 12.93 3.87 -6.05
N VAL A 230 13.32 3.06 -5.06
CA VAL A 230 14.02 3.50 -3.84
C VAL A 230 15.27 4.28 -4.20
N ARG A 231 16.03 3.82 -5.21
CA ARG A 231 17.20 4.55 -5.69
C ARG A 231 16.85 5.93 -6.23
N ALA A 232 15.77 6.05 -7.01
CA ALA A 232 15.33 7.34 -7.52
C ALA A 232 14.81 8.27 -6.41
N ALA A 233 14.10 7.73 -5.42
CA ALA A 233 13.69 8.47 -4.23
C ALA A 233 14.90 8.95 -3.40
N HIS A 234 16.00 8.20 -3.49
CA HIS A 234 17.15 8.28 -2.60
C HIS A 234 18.50 8.36 -3.31
N ASP A 235 18.66 9.18 -4.34
CA ASP A 235 20.00 9.68 -4.73
C ASP A 235 20.58 10.65 -3.64
N ARG A 236 20.12 10.52 -2.39
CA ARG A 236 20.39 11.30 -1.17
C ARG A 236 20.85 10.35 -0.07
N HIS A 237 21.39 10.87 1.03
CA HIS A 237 21.92 10.05 2.12
C HIS A 237 20.81 9.64 3.14
N PRO A 238 20.98 8.58 3.95
CA PRO A 238 19.94 8.01 4.84
C PRO A 238 19.23 8.99 5.78
N GLU A 239 19.89 10.08 6.19
CA GLU A 239 19.30 11.14 7.01
C GLU A 239 18.23 11.96 6.28
N ARG A 240 18.08 11.76 4.97
CA ARG A 240 17.06 12.38 4.13
C ARG A 240 15.99 11.40 3.68
N PHE A 241 15.93 10.20 4.25
CA PHE A 241 14.77 9.35 4.05
C PHE A 241 13.53 10.02 4.60
N GLN A 242 12.49 10.04 3.78
CA GLN A 242 11.13 10.32 4.17
C GLN A 242 10.39 9.00 4.28
N VAL A 243 9.30 9.04 5.03
CA VAL A 243 8.39 7.90 5.19
C VAL A 243 7.78 7.48 3.85
N MET A 244 7.38 8.46 3.05
CA MET A 244 6.67 8.24 1.79
C MET A 244 7.00 9.30 0.74
N TYR A 245 6.75 8.95 -0.51
CA TYR A 245 7.06 9.76 -1.70
C TYR A 245 5.94 9.63 -2.74
N THR A 246 5.97 10.46 -3.78
CA THR A 246 5.07 10.26 -4.94
C THR A 246 5.47 9.00 -5.72
N ILE A 247 4.58 8.52 -6.59
CA ILE A 247 4.86 7.39 -7.51
C ILE A 247 6.06 7.66 -8.44
N ASP A 248 6.38 8.93 -8.68
CA ASP A 248 7.54 9.40 -9.46
C ASP A 248 8.78 9.64 -8.59
N ALA A 249 8.73 9.23 -7.32
CA ALA A 249 9.80 9.36 -6.32
C ALA A 249 10.12 10.80 -5.91
N GLU A 250 9.14 11.73 -6.03
CA GLU A 250 9.30 13.10 -5.53
C GLU A 250 9.09 13.17 -4.01
N ASP A 251 9.85 14.05 -3.36
CA ASP A 251 9.94 14.23 -1.90
C ASP A 251 8.96 15.27 -1.33
N ARG A 252 8.00 15.71 -2.15
CA ARG A 252 7.10 16.80 -1.83
C ARG A 252 5.66 16.36 -1.94
N VAL A 253 5.05 16.08 -0.78
CA VAL A 253 3.66 15.63 -0.67
C VAL A 253 2.89 16.61 0.24
N PRO A 254 2.46 17.78 -0.26
CA PRO A 254 1.77 18.76 0.57
C PRO A 254 0.37 18.27 0.95
N GLU A 255 0.04 18.30 2.24
CA GLU A 255 -1.31 18.01 2.75
C GLU A 255 -2.19 19.27 2.67
N PHE A 256 -3.39 19.16 2.10
CA PHE A 256 -4.42 20.21 2.14
C PHE A 256 -5.82 19.62 2.03
N VAL A 257 -6.82 20.41 2.46
CA VAL A 257 -8.24 20.01 2.47
C VAL A 257 -9.00 20.58 1.27
N LEU A 258 -9.92 19.79 0.72
CA LEU A 258 -10.85 20.15 -0.33
C LEU A 258 -12.24 20.43 0.25
N ASP A 259 -12.45 21.60 0.86
CA ASP A 259 -13.69 21.95 1.57
C ASP A 259 -14.97 21.89 0.71
N ALA A 260 -14.81 22.06 -0.60
CA ALA A 260 -15.91 22.06 -1.56
C ALA A 260 -16.48 20.66 -1.86
N LEU A 261 -15.75 19.59 -1.51
CA LEU A 261 -16.23 18.23 -1.67
C LEU A 261 -17.00 17.80 -0.43
N GLU A 262 -18.11 17.09 -0.62
CA GLU A 262 -18.93 16.58 0.47
C GLU A 262 -18.22 15.48 1.27
N GLY A 263 -17.35 14.72 0.62
CA GLY A 263 -16.69 13.55 1.19
C GLY A 263 -17.58 12.31 1.22
N TYR A 264 -16.98 11.14 1.40
CA TYR A 264 -17.71 9.87 1.36
C TYR A 264 -18.75 9.81 2.49
N ARG A 265 -20.03 9.66 2.12
CA ARG A 265 -21.18 9.70 3.05
C ARG A 265 -21.17 10.94 3.96
N GLY A 266 -20.68 12.08 3.46
CA GLY A 266 -20.58 13.33 4.21
C GLY A 266 -19.39 13.43 5.17
N SER A 267 -18.46 12.46 5.14
CA SER A 267 -17.29 12.43 6.02
C SER A 267 -16.25 13.46 5.61
N LYS A 268 -15.78 14.25 6.57
CA LYS A 268 -14.81 15.33 6.36
C LYS A 268 -13.66 15.24 7.36
N PRO A 269 -12.46 15.72 7.00
CA PRO A 269 -12.13 16.44 5.76
C PRO A 269 -11.85 15.51 4.57
N VAL A 270 -11.92 16.05 3.36
CA VAL A 270 -11.35 15.43 2.15
C VAL A 270 -9.93 15.96 1.97
N ARG A 271 -8.93 15.14 2.27
CA ARG A 271 -7.50 15.46 2.21
C ARG A 271 -6.89 15.08 0.88
N ILE A 272 -5.96 15.90 0.42
CA ILE A 272 -5.01 15.55 -0.63
C ILE A 272 -3.62 15.68 -0.03
N GLY A 273 -2.76 14.70 -0.27
CA GLY A 273 -1.49 14.59 0.44
C GLY A 273 -1.64 13.97 1.83
N ASN A 274 -0.50 13.72 2.45
CA ASN A 274 -0.44 13.20 3.81
C ASN A 274 0.77 13.81 4.53
N ALA A 275 0.52 14.37 5.72
CA ALA A 275 1.54 15.04 6.52
C ALA A 275 2.60 14.09 7.09
N ALA A 276 2.41 12.77 7.01
CA ALA A 276 3.41 11.78 7.41
C ALA A 276 4.74 11.90 6.65
N VAL A 277 4.77 12.57 5.49
CA VAL A 277 6.01 12.83 4.73
C VAL A 277 7.09 13.57 5.54
N GLU A 278 6.69 14.37 6.52
CA GLU A 278 7.61 15.15 7.37
C GLU A 278 8.02 14.41 8.65
N GLN A 279 7.43 13.24 8.91
CA GLN A 279 7.69 12.47 10.12
C GLN A 279 9.00 11.69 10.05
N LEU A 280 9.63 11.50 11.21
CA LEU A 280 10.67 10.49 11.38
C LEU A 280 9.99 9.15 11.72
N GLN A 281 10.33 8.11 10.96
CA GLN A 281 10.00 6.72 11.25
C GLN A 281 11.26 5.89 11.15
N LEU A 282 11.63 5.22 12.24
CA LEU A 282 12.88 4.47 12.33
C LEU A 282 12.74 3.03 11.84
N ASP A 283 11.52 2.49 11.78
CA ASP A 283 11.22 1.15 11.27
C ASP A 283 11.68 0.94 9.82
N ILE A 284 11.55 1.97 8.97
CA ILE A 284 11.88 1.90 7.54
C ILE A 284 13.32 1.45 7.28
N TYR A 285 14.27 1.80 8.16
CA TYR A 285 15.67 1.42 8.01
C TYR A 285 15.85 -0.09 8.22
N GLY A 286 15.11 -0.67 9.17
CA GLY A 286 15.07 -2.10 9.41
C GLY A 286 14.47 -2.87 8.24
N GLU A 287 13.36 -2.37 7.70
CA GLU A 287 12.62 -2.94 6.58
C GLU A 287 13.43 -2.95 5.29
N LEU A 288 14.20 -1.89 5.02
CA LEU A 288 15.11 -1.84 3.87
C LEU A 288 16.19 -2.93 3.93
N ILE A 289 16.82 -3.12 5.11
CA ILE A 289 17.84 -4.18 5.27
C ILE A 289 17.19 -5.56 5.23
N GLN A 290 15.99 -5.72 5.79
CA GLN A 290 15.22 -6.97 5.72
C GLN A 290 14.88 -7.34 4.27
N THR A 291 14.40 -6.40 3.47
CA THR A 291 14.11 -6.61 2.04
C THR A 291 15.37 -6.97 1.25
N ALA A 292 16.49 -6.28 1.51
CA ALA A 292 17.77 -6.64 0.91
C ALA A 292 18.22 -8.06 1.31
N TYR A 293 17.94 -8.48 2.55
CA TYR A 293 18.22 -9.83 3.02
C TYR A 293 17.35 -10.88 2.34
N THR A 294 16.05 -10.65 2.23
CA THR A 294 15.11 -11.53 1.52
C THR A 294 15.58 -11.76 0.08
N ALA A 295 15.87 -10.68 -0.65
CA ALA A 295 16.32 -10.77 -2.04
C ALA A 295 17.68 -11.47 -2.18
N TRP A 296 18.59 -11.27 -1.22
CA TRP A 296 19.87 -11.99 -1.20
C TRP A 296 19.69 -13.48 -0.89
N GLN A 297 18.75 -13.86 -0.02
CA GLN A 297 18.56 -15.26 0.36
C GLN A 297 18.16 -16.14 -0.82
N SER A 298 17.30 -15.63 -1.71
CA SER A 298 16.83 -16.33 -2.91
C SER A 298 17.89 -16.40 -4.00
N ARG A 299 18.53 -15.27 -4.33
CA ARG A 299 19.43 -15.17 -5.49
C ARG A 299 20.92 -15.39 -5.16
N LYS A 300 21.27 -15.42 -3.88
CA LYS A 300 22.67 -15.35 -3.36
C LYS A 300 23.47 -14.16 -3.90
N ARG A 301 22.76 -13.14 -4.38
CA ARG A 301 23.28 -11.90 -4.94
C ARG A 301 22.42 -10.78 -4.41
N LEU A 302 23.03 -9.68 -4.00
CA LEU A 302 22.27 -8.46 -3.75
C LEU A 302 21.73 -7.99 -5.10
N PRO A 303 20.43 -7.64 -5.20
CA PRO A 303 19.96 -6.85 -6.33
C PRO A 303 20.81 -5.58 -6.47
N LYS A 304 20.76 -4.91 -7.62
CA LYS A 304 21.58 -3.70 -7.87
C LYS A 304 21.02 -2.44 -7.17
N PRO A 305 21.09 -2.33 -5.83
CA PRO A 305 21.57 -1.09 -5.20
C PRO A 305 22.99 -1.23 -4.64
N ARG A 306 23.74 -0.12 -4.60
CA ARG A 306 25.15 -0.11 -4.19
C ARG A 306 25.25 -0.52 -2.72
N ARG A 307 26.11 -1.50 -2.42
CA ARG A 307 26.54 -1.92 -1.06
C ARG A 307 26.69 -0.74 -0.07
N GLU A 308 27.18 0.39 -0.56
CA GLU A 308 27.35 1.64 0.19
C GLU A 308 26.05 2.15 0.82
N ILE A 309 24.91 2.07 0.12
CA ILE A 309 23.60 2.50 0.63
C ILE A 309 23.19 1.61 1.81
N LEU A 310 23.33 0.29 1.67
CA LEU A 310 23.00 -0.63 2.76
C LEU A 310 23.93 -0.43 3.97
N LEU A 311 25.21 -0.12 3.73
CA LEU A 311 26.13 0.22 4.80
C LEU A 311 25.78 1.54 5.47
N SER A 312 25.38 2.57 4.71
CA SER A 312 24.97 3.85 5.29
C SER A 312 23.68 3.72 6.08
N VAL A 313 22.73 2.86 5.66
CA VAL A 313 21.53 2.53 6.45
C VAL A 313 21.92 1.84 7.76
N VAL A 314 22.85 0.88 7.73
CA VAL A 314 23.37 0.23 8.94
C VAL A 314 24.04 1.25 9.86
N ASP A 315 24.89 2.13 9.33
CA ASP A 315 25.57 3.16 10.10
C ASP A 315 24.57 4.15 10.71
N TYR A 316 23.52 4.53 9.97
CA TYR A 316 22.44 5.37 10.49
C TYR A 316 21.70 4.72 11.67
N ILE A 317 21.38 3.43 11.59
CA ILE A 317 20.79 2.69 12.71
C ILE A 317 21.71 2.72 13.94
N LEU A 318 23.03 2.51 13.74
CA LEU A 318 24.00 2.53 14.85
C LEU A 318 24.04 3.88 15.58
N GLU A 319 23.85 4.97 14.85
CA GLU A 319 23.90 6.33 15.36
C GLU A 319 22.58 6.80 16.00
N HIS A 320 21.42 6.37 15.48
CA HIS A 320 20.13 7.01 15.77
C HIS A 320 19.10 6.10 16.47
N TRP A 321 19.41 4.83 16.76
CA TRP A 321 18.41 3.87 17.29
C TRP A 321 17.72 4.28 18.61
N GLN A 322 18.30 5.21 19.38
CA GLN A 322 17.73 5.70 20.65
C GLN A 322 16.73 6.84 20.47
N MET A 323 16.58 7.39 19.26
CA MET A 323 15.65 8.47 18.98
C MET A 323 14.20 8.03 19.15
N GLU A 324 13.36 8.99 19.52
CA GLU A 324 11.91 8.86 19.42
C GLU A 324 11.47 9.10 17.96
N ASP A 325 10.43 8.37 17.55
CA ASP A 325 9.88 8.44 16.20
C ASP A 325 8.35 8.41 16.25
N SER A 326 7.71 8.41 15.08
CA SER A 326 6.24 8.46 14.97
C SER A 326 5.58 7.07 14.97
N GLY A 327 6.39 6.00 14.99
CA GLY A 327 5.92 4.62 14.89
C GLY A 327 5.24 4.29 13.56
N ILE A 328 4.82 3.03 13.42
CA ILE A 328 4.16 2.53 12.20
C ILE A 328 2.79 3.18 11.96
N TRP A 329 2.09 3.57 13.03
CA TRP A 329 0.79 4.25 12.96
C TRP A 329 0.90 5.78 12.80
N GLU A 330 2.12 6.29 12.53
CA GLU A 330 2.33 7.68 12.09
C GLU A 330 1.81 8.74 13.06
N SER A 331 1.99 8.47 14.37
CA SER A 331 1.54 9.32 15.48
C SER A 331 1.94 10.78 15.24
N ARG A 332 0.95 11.67 15.14
CA ARG A 332 1.20 13.08 14.79
C ARG A 332 1.69 13.91 15.97
N ARG A 333 1.43 13.47 17.21
CA ARG A 333 1.68 14.30 18.41
C ARG A 333 2.46 13.63 19.52
N ARG A 334 2.67 12.31 19.44
CA ARG A 334 3.28 11.53 20.52
C ARG A 334 4.51 10.79 20.00
N PRO A 335 5.61 11.48 19.62
CA PRO A 335 6.84 10.77 19.30
C PRO A 335 7.32 10.00 20.54
N ARG A 336 7.70 8.74 20.34
CA ARG A 336 8.13 7.82 21.40
C ARG A 336 9.14 6.85 20.86
N ARG A 337 9.80 6.10 21.74
CA ARG A 337 10.52 4.88 21.35
C ARG A 337 9.53 3.73 21.17
N TYR A 338 8.85 3.72 20.03
CA TYR A 338 7.83 2.71 19.72
C TYR A 338 8.43 1.30 19.66
N LEU A 339 7.69 0.32 20.21
CA LEU A 339 8.13 -1.07 20.28
C LEU A 339 8.41 -1.62 18.87
N TYR A 340 7.49 -1.38 17.93
CA TYR A 340 7.63 -1.83 16.54
C TYR A 340 8.92 -1.30 15.91
N SER A 341 9.18 0.00 16.02
CA SER A 341 10.39 0.64 15.49
C SER A 341 11.66 0.02 16.08
N GLN A 342 11.70 -0.18 17.40
CA GLN A 342 12.85 -0.80 18.06
C GLN A 342 13.05 -2.27 17.65
N VAL A 343 11.96 -3.03 17.46
CA VAL A 343 12.02 -4.38 16.90
C VAL A 343 12.58 -4.35 15.48
N MET A 344 12.13 -3.43 14.63
CA MET A 344 12.61 -3.34 13.25
C MET A 344 14.05 -2.87 13.12
N LEU A 345 14.51 -1.95 13.98
CA LEU A 345 15.94 -1.61 14.06
C LEU A 345 16.78 -2.81 14.49
N TRP A 346 16.31 -3.61 15.46
CA TRP A 346 16.95 -4.87 15.81
C TRP A 346 16.99 -5.85 14.64
N VAL A 347 15.88 -6.01 13.90
CA VAL A 347 15.81 -6.84 12.69
C VAL A 347 16.85 -6.37 11.69
N GLY A 348 16.92 -5.07 11.41
CA GLY A 348 17.89 -4.49 10.48
C GLY A 348 19.32 -4.89 10.82
N LEU A 349 19.73 -4.73 12.09
CA LEU A 349 21.07 -5.12 12.53
C LEU A 349 21.30 -6.64 12.51
N ASP A 350 20.30 -7.45 12.89
CA ASP A 350 20.39 -8.91 12.81
C ASP A 350 20.55 -9.39 11.35
N ARG A 351 19.76 -8.83 10.44
CA ARG A 351 19.85 -9.13 9.01
C ARG A 351 21.14 -8.62 8.39
N ALA A 352 21.64 -7.45 8.80
CA ALA A 352 22.95 -6.95 8.37
C ALA A 352 24.09 -7.92 8.73
N LEU A 353 24.07 -8.52 9.93
CA LEU A 353 25.05 -9.56 10.30
C LEU A 353 24.97 -10.80 9.41
N ARG A 354 23.75 -11.22 9.02
CA ARG A 354 23.54 -12.35 8.10
C ARG A 354 23.93 -12.00 6.67
N LEU A 355 23.78 -10.74 6.27
CA LEU A 355 24.20 -10.18 4.99
C LEU A 355 25.69 -9.83 4.92
N ASP A 356 26.43 -9.92 6.03
CA ASP A 356 27.84 -9.53 6.07
C ASP A 356 28.73 -10.17 4.97
N PRO A 357 28.53 -11.43 4.53
CA PRO A 357 29.30 -11.98 3.41
C PRO A 357 29.19 -11.13 2.12
N ALA A 358 28.03 -10.51 1.89
CA ALA A 358 27.78 -9.60 0.78
C ALA A 358 28.16 -8.14 1.11
N LEU A 359 27.86 -7.68 2.33
CA LEU A 359 28.13 -6.30 2.77
C LEU A 359 29.60 -6.05 3.11
N ARG A 360 30.40 -7.08 3.41
CA ARG A 360 31.81 -6.99 3.80
C ARG A 360 32.04 -5.84 4.80
N MET A 361 31.37 -5.87 5.95
CA MET A 361 31.33 -4.71 6.86
C MET A 361 32.69 -4.37 7.50
N GLY A 362 33.62 -5.32 7.53
CA GLY A 362 34.86 -5.23 8.29
C GLY A 362 34.66 -5.57 9.78
N LYS A 363 35.76 -5.68 10.54
CA LYS A 363 35.73 -6.11 11.95
C LYS A 363 35.05 -5.09 12.86
N VAL A 364 35.37 -3.80 12.70
CA VAL A 364 34.89 -2.70 13.56
C VAL A 364 33.37 -2.56 13.47
N ARG A 365 32.83 -2.32 12.26
CA ARG A 365 31.39 -2.18 12.04
C ARG A 365 30.62 -3.42 12.50
N ARG A 366 31.11 -4.62 12.18
CA ARG A 366 30.46 -5.88 12.63
C ARG A 366 30.38 -6.00 14.15
N ALA A 367 31.42 -5.57 14.87
CA ALA A 367 31.41 -5.57 16.33
C ALA A 367 30.40 -4.55 16.89
N ALA A 368 30.33 -3.35 16.31
CA ALA A 368 29.34 -2.33 16.65
C ALA A 368 27.90 -2.83 16.41
N VAL A 369 27.62 -3.38 15.22
CA VAL A 369 26.32 -3.98 14.87
C VAL A 369 25.90 -5.05 15.86
N ARG A 370 26.80 -5.97 16.22
CA ARG A 370 26.49 -7.01 17.22
C ARG A 370 26.15 -6.40 18.57
N ARG A 371 26.97 -5.48 19.06
CA ARG A 371 26.77 -4.82 20.35
C ARG A 371 25.44 -4.06 20.39
N THR A 372 25.18 -3.20 19.40
CA THR A 372 23.95 -2.40 19.35
C THR A 372 22.72 -3.28 19.20
N ARG A 373 22.74 -4.31 18.36
CA ARG A 373 21.65 -5.29 18.26
C ARG A 373 21.35 -5.93 19.62
N ASP A 374 22.37 -6.37 20.35
CA ASP A 374 22.18 -7.04 21.64
C ASP A 374 21.65 -6.07 22.71
N ILE A 375 22.04 -4.78 22.65
CA ILE A 375 21.50 -3.70 23.49
C ILE A 375 20.02 -3.45 23.18
N ILE A 376 19.65 -3.23 21.91
CA ILE A 376 18.26 -2.99 21.52
C ILE A 376 17.37 -4.15 21.98
N LYS A 377 17.82 -5.40 21.76
CA LYS A 377 17.08 -6.58 22.23
C LYS A 377 16.84 -6.53 23.73
N ARG A 378 17.89 -6.24 24.52
CA ARG A 378 17.75 -6.14 25.98
C ARG A 378 16.74 -5.06 26.37
N GLU A 379 16.83 -3.86 25.80
CA GLU A 379 15.92 -2.76 26.13
C GLU A 379 14.47 -3.06 25.73
N VAL A 380 14.24 -3.68 24.57
CA VAL A 380 12.90 -4.12 24.17
C VAL A 380 12.33 -5.12 25.18
N LEU A 381 13.14 -6.06 25.66
CA LEU A 381 12.69 -7.07 26.61
C LEU A 381 12.48 -6.54 28.04
N GLU A 382 13.25 -5.54 28.46
CA GLU A 382 13.20 -4.97 29.81
C GLU A 382 12.17 -3.84 29.92
N LEU A 383 12.09 -2.98 28.90
CA LEU A 383 11.24 -1.78 28.92
C LEU A 383 9.98 -1.94 28.09
N GLY A 384 9.96 -2.84 27.11
CA GLY A 384 8.81 -3.05 26.24
C GLY A 384 7.79 -4.04 26.80
N TYR A 385 8.15 -4.86 27.79
CA TYR A 385 7.25 -5.82 28.44
C TYR A 385 6.85 -5.31 29.82
N ASP A 386 5.56 -5.06 30.02
CA ASP A 386 5.02 -4.68 31.32
C ASP A 386 4.54 -5.95 32.06
N SER A 387 5.15 -6.24 33.21
CA SER A 387 4.86 -7.45 34.00
C SER A 387 3.54 -7.38 34.78
N GLU A 388 3.01 -6.18 35.06
CA GLU A 388 1.71 -6.00 35.72
C GLU A 388 0.57 -6.26 34.73
N ILE A 389 0.72 -5.76 33.50
CA ILE A 389 -0.21 -6.01 32.39
C ILE A 389 -0.03 -7.44 31.87
N GLY A 390 1.19 -7.96 31.89
CA GLY A 390 1.55 -9.26 31.35
C GLY A 390 1.67 -9.26 29.82
N ALA A 391 2.03 -8.13 29.21
CA ALA A 391 2.13 -7.99 27.76
C ALA A 391 3.26 -7.04 27.34
N PHE A 392 3.74 -7.25 26.12
CA PHE A 392 4.46 -6.19 25.40
C PHE A 392 3.50 -5.04 25.06
N THR A 393 3.96 -3.80 25.23
CA THR A 393 3.16 -2.58 25.09
C THR A 393 3.60 -1.76 23.87
N GLN A 394 2.88 -0.69 23.55
CA GLN A 394 3.06 0.12 22.34
C GLN A 394 4.46 0.74 22.22
N ALA A 395 5.05 1.16 23.33
CA ALA A 395 6.33 1.87 23.38
C ALA A 395 7.10 1.50 24.63
N LEU A 396 8.43 1.60 24.56
CA LEU A 396 9.31 1.27 25.69
C LEU A 396 9.00 2.18 26.89
N GLY A 397 8.72 1.58 28.05
CA GLY A 397 8.39 2.29 29.29
C GLY A 397 6.94 2.79 29.39
N HIS A 398 6.07 2.42 28.44
CA HIS A 398 4.66 2.81 28.43
C HIS A 398 3.73 1.61 28.66
N LYS A 399 2.48 1.91 29.06
CA LYS A 399 1.45 0.91 29.41
C LYS A 399 0.37 0.72 28.35
N ASP A 400 0.38 1.55 27.30
CA ASP A 400 -0.61 1.49 26.23
C ASP A 400 -0.48 0.17 25.45
N LEU A 401 -1.59 -0.52 25.20
CA LEU A 401 -1.59 -1.76 24.41
C LEU A 401 -1.65 -1.45 22.91
N ASP A 402 -0.95 -2.25 22.12
CA ASP A 402 -0.92 -2.13 20.66
C ASP A 402 -0.66 -3.49 20.00
N ALA A 403 -1.38 -3.78 18.91
CA ALA A 403 -1.24 -5.04 18.17
C ALA A 403 0.15 -5.24 17.56
N THR A 404 0.91 -4.16 17.35
CA THR A 404 2.31 -4.23 16.91
C THR A 404 3.22 -4.98 17.88
N ALA A 405 2.79 -5.23 19.12
CA ALA A 405 3.49 -6.12 20.06
C ALA A 405 3.68 -7.55 19.52
N LEU A 406 2.85 -7.98 18.57
CA LEU A 406 3.02 -9.24 17.83
C LEU A 406 4.32 -9.28 17.00
N ALA A 407 4.89 -8.12 16.65
CA ALA A 407 6.16 -8.00 15.92
C ALA A 407 7.32 -8.76 16.62
N VAL A 408 7.31 -8.84 17.96
CA VAL A 408 8.34 -9.54 18.74
C VAL A 408 8.46 -11.01 18.31
N ALA A 409 7.33 -11.69 18.07
CA ALA A 409 7.30 -13.05 17.54
C ALA A 409 7.40 -13.06 16.00
N MET A 410 6.63 -12.21 15.31
CA MET A 410 6.61 -12.15 13.85
C MET A 410 7.97 -11.88 13.23
N TYR A 411 8.89 -11.24 13.94
CA TYR A 411 10.26 -10.98 13.49
C TYR A 411 11.32 -11.80 14.24
N GLU A 412 10.93 -12.83 15.00
CA GLU A 412 11.89 -13.79 15.61
C GLU A 412 12.79 -13.19 16.70
N MET A 413 12.41 -12.05 17.29
CA MET A 413 13.13 -11.53 18.45
C MET A 413 13.02 -12.50 19.63
N LEU A 414 11.82 -13.05 19.83
CA LEU A 414 11.55 -14.16 20.75
C LEU A 414 10.86 -15.32 20.02
N PRO A 415 11.04 -16.57 20.50
CA PRO A 415 10.26 -17.68 19.99
C PRO A 415 8.77 -17.51 20.33
N PRO A 416 7.84 -18.03 19.50
CA PRO A 416 6.41 -17.93 19.73
C PRO A 416 5.95 -18.62 21.04
N THR A 417 6.76 -19.52 21.58
CA THR A 417 6.51 -20.22 22.85
C THR A 417 7.10 -19.51 24.08
N ASP A 418 7.75 -18.34 23.92
CA ASP A 418 8.22 -17.56 25.06
C ASP A 418 7.02 -17.13 25.92
N PRO A 419 7.06 -17.29 27.26
CA PRO A 419 5.94 -16.94 28.13
C PRO A 419 5.42 -15.51 27.94
N ARG A 420 6.30 -14.55 27.65
CA ARG A 420 5.93 -13.15 27.41
C ARG A 420 5.18 -12.96 26.10
N VAL A 421 5.51 -13.74 25.07
CA VAL A 421 4.78 -13.72 23.79
C VAL A 421 3.41 -14.36 23.98
N VAL A 422 3.34 -15.51 24.67
CA VAL A 422 2.09 -16.21 24.95
C VAL A 422 1.13 -15.33 25.75
N SER A 423 1.62 -14.67 26.80
CA SER A 423 0.81 -13.75 27.61
C SER A 423 0.40 -12.52 26.82
N THR A 424 1.29 -11.95 26.00
CA THR A 424 0.95 -10.81 25.11
C THR A 424 -0.19 -11.18 24.17
N VAL A 425 -0.12 -12.32 23.47
CA VAL A 425 -1.21 -12.76 22.58
C VAL A 425 -2.52 -12.88 23.34
N LYS A 426 -2.52 -13.50 24.52
CA LYS A 426 -3.72 -13.62 25.36
C LYS A 426 -4.29 -12.25 25.73
N VAL A 427 -3.46 -11.32 26.21
CA VAL A 427 -3.90 -9.97 26.60
C VAL A 427 -4.46 -9.20 25.40
N LEU A 428 -3.82 -9.25 24.23
CA LEU A 428 -4.31 -8.57 23.04
C LEU A 428 -5.65 -9.16 22.57
N GLN A 429 -5.80 -10.50 22.60
CA GLN A 429 -7.07 -11.16 22.29
C GLN A 429 -8.19 -10.76 23.27
N GLU A 430 -7.87 -10.54 24.54
CA GLU A 430 -8.84 -10.12 25.56
C GLU A 430 -9.20 -8.63 25.48
N LYS A 431 -8.23 -7.77 25.13
CA LYS A 431 -8.35 -6.31 25.27
C LYS A 431 -8.56 -5.56 23.97
N LEU A 432 -8.08 -6.08 22.84
CA LEU A 432 -8.19 -5.42 21.53
C LEU A 432 -9.18 -6.12 20.59
N SER A 433 -9.80 -7.22 21.01
CA SER A 433 -10.71 -7.98 20.15
C SER A 433 -12.12 -7.38 20.12
N ASN A 434 -12.68 -7.25 18.93
CA ASN A 434 -14.09 -7.07 18.67
C ASN A 434 -14.58 -8.15 17.70
N LYS A 435 -15.50 -9.00 18.15
CA LYS A 435 -15.99 -10.18 17.41
C LYS A 435 -14.88 -11.00 16.73
N GLY A 436 -13.74 -11.14 17.42
CA GLY A 436 -12.59 -11.93 16.96
C GLY A 436 -11.58 -11.16 16.11
N PHE A 437 -11.88 -9.95 15.66
CA PHE A 437 -10.93 -9.10 14.94
C PHE A 437 -10.21 -8.15 15.92
N LEU A 438 -9.00 -7.72 15.59
CA LEU A 438 -8.21 -6.83 16.46
C LEU A 438 -8.23 -5.37 15.99
N TYR A 439 -8.40 -4.44 16.93
CA TYR A 439 -8.02 -3.04 16.76
C TYR A 439 -6.49 -2.86 16.76
N ARG A 440 -6.01 -1.71 16.26
CA ARG A 440 -4.59 -1.31 16.38
C ARG A 440 -4.18 -1.20 17.84
N TYR A 441 -5.00 -0.49 18.60
CA TYR A 441 -4.85 -0.15 20.02
C TYR A 441 -6.25 0.03 20.63
N VAL A 442 -6.35 0.39 21.90
CA VAL A 442 -7.65 0.72 22.50
C VAL A 442 -8.14 2.07 21.92
N PRO A 443 -9.25 2.14 21.16
CA PRO A 443 -9.63 3.36 20.42
C PRO A 443 -9.81 4.59 21.32
N ASP A 444 -10.41 4.40 22.50
CA ASP A 444 -10.62 5.48 23.49
C ASP A 444 -9.32 6.04 24.09
N GLN A 445 -8.21 5.32 23.95
CA GLN A 445 -6.88 5.73 24.43
C GLN A 445 -5.98 6.27 23.31
N SER A 446 -6.48 6.25 22.06
CA SER A 446 -5.78 6.73 20.88
C SER A 446 -5.44 8.21 20.98
N GLU A 447 -4.53 8.71 20.13
CA GLU A 447 -4.23 10.14 20.13
C GLU A 447 -5.40 11.00 19.65
N PHE A 448 -6.28 10.43 18.82
CA PHE A 448 -7.42 11.11 18.22
C PHE A 448 -8.69 11.01 19.07
N HIS A 449 -8.81 9.99 19.93
CA HIS A 449 -10.02 9.68 20.71
C HIS A 449 -11.28 9.61 19.82
N GLU A 450 -11.11 9.13 18.59
CA GLU A 450 -12.18 8.93 17.62
C GLU A 450 -12.43 7.42 17.44
N PRO A 451 -13.68 7.01 17.14
CA PRO A 451 -13.95 5.64 16.73
C PRO A 451 -13.21 5.28 15.44
N GLU A 452 -12.71 4.05 15.38
CA GLU A 452 -12.12 3.41 14.20
C GLU A 452 -12.73 2.01 14.04
N GLY A 453 -12.62 1.42 12.85
CA GLY A 453 -12.88 0.00 12.64
C GLY A 453 -11.75 -0.89 13.17
N VAL A 454 -11.97 -2.19 13.19
CA VAL A 454 -10.87 -3.14 13.47
C VAL A 454 -9.93 -3.16 12.26
N PHE A 455 -8.63 -3.09 12.50
CA PHE A 455 -7.65 -3.09 11.42
C PHE A 455 -7.37 -4.52 10.99
N ILE A 456 -7.70 -4.85 9.73
CA ILE A 456 -7.63 -6.23 9.22
C ILE A 456 -6.20 -6.79 9.32
N ILE A 457 -5.17 -5.96 9.09
CA ILE A 457 -3.77 -6.37 9.23
C ILE A 457 -3.45 -6.88 10.64
N CYS A 458 -3.93 -6.23 11.70
CA CYS A 458 -3.67 -6.63 13.08
C CYS A 458 -4.24 -8.03 13.37
N THR A 459 -5.41 -8.31 12.80
CA THR A 459 -6.03 -9.64 12.86
C THR A 459 -5.19 -10.68 12.11
N LEU A 460 -4.67 -10.35 10.93
CA LEU A 460 -3.80 -11.24 10.15
C LEU A 460 -2.43 -11.46 10.79
N TRP A 461 -1.89 -10.46 11.51
CA TRP A 461 -0.71 -10.62 12.36
C TRP A 461 -0.97 -11.59 13.51
N LEU A 462 -2.15 -11.54 14.13
CA LEU A 462 -2.53 -12.53 15.14
C LEU A 462 -2.62 -13.94 14.52
N VAL A 463 -3.22 -14.09 13.34
CA VAL A 463 -3.21 -15.37 12.59
C VAL A 463 -1.78 -15.90 12.41
N ASN A 464 -0.84 -15.05 11.99
CA ASN A 464 0.56 -15.42 11.81
C ASN A 464 1.17 -15.97 13.11
N VAL A 465 1.00 -15.24 14.22
CA VAL A 465 1.58 -15.64 15.51
C VAL A 465 0.91 -16.90 16.06
N LEU A 466 -0.41 -17.04 15.94
CA LEU A 466 -1.14 -18.25 16.34
C LEU A 466 -0.66 -19.48 15.56
N ALA A 467 -0.47 -19.34 14.24
CA ALA A 467 0.09 -20.40 13.40
C ALA A 467 1.51 -20.78 13.85
N GLN A 468 2.37 -19.80 14.17
CA GLN A 468 3.72 -20.03 14.68
C GLN A 468 3.74 -20.67 16.08
N MET A 469 2.73 -20.39 16.91
CA MET A 469 2.53 -21.04 18.22
C MET A 469 2.02 -22.49 18.10
N GLY A 470 1.62 -22.94 16.90
CA GLY A 470 0.97 -24.23 16.70
C GLY A 470 -0.52 -24.25 17.06
N ARG A 471 -1.12 -23.09 17.37
CA ARG A 471 -2.58 -22.91 17.59
C ARG A 471 -3.32 -22.86 16.25
N ARG A 472 -3.18 -23.93 15.47
CA ARG A 472 -3.53 -23.97 14.04
C ARG A 472 -5.03 -23.85 13.78
N GLU A 473 -5.86 -24.55 14.55
CA GLU A 473 -7.32 -24.50 14.39
C GLU A 473 -7.86 -23.07 14.58
N GLU A 474 -7.36 -22.39 15.61
CA GLU A 474 -7.73 -21.01 15.90
C GLU A 474 -7.23 -20.03 14.82
N ALA A 475 -5.99 -20.20 14.36
CA ALA A 475 -5.43 -19.41 13.28
C ALA A 475 -6.23 -19.58 11.97
N GLU A 476 -6.64 -20.81 11.64
CA GLU A 476 -7.44 -21.11 10.45
C GLU A 476 -8.87 -20.54 10.57
N ALA A 477 -9.51 -20.67 11.73
CA ALA A 477 -10.83 -20.10 11.97
C ALA A 477 -10.82 -18.57 11.85
N LEU A 478 -9.78 -17.92 12.39
CA LEU A 478 -9.62 -16.48 12.30
C LEU A 478 -9.29 -16.02 10.86
N PHE A 479 -8.46 -16.78 10.14
CA PHE A 479 -8.19 -16.51 8.73
C PHE A 479 -9.44 -16.63 7.86
N SER A 480 -10.25 -17.68 8.05
CA SER A 480 -11.54 -17.85 7.34
C SER A 480 -12.45 -16.66 7.55
N ARG A 481 -12.60 -16.22 8.81
CA ARG A 481 -13.39 -15.06 9.18
C ARG A 481 -12.90 -13.78 8.48
N VAL A 482 -11.59 -13.57 8.40
CA VAL A 482 -11.03 -12.44 7.64
C VAL A 482 -11.38 -12.59 6.16
N THR A 483 -11.16 -13.75 5.54
CA THR A 483 -11.44 -13.93 4.11
C THR A 483 -12.92 -13.79 3.75
N GLU A 484 -13.83 -14.11 4.67
CA GLU A 484 -15.29 -13.91 4.54
C GLU A 484 -15.70 -12.42 4.60
N SER A 485 -14.85 -11.53 5.13
CA SER A 485 -15.10 -10.08 5.16
C SER A 485 -14.76 -9.36 3.84
N ALA A 486 -14.18 -10.08 2.88
CA ALA A 486 -13.87 -9.52 1.57
C ALA A 486 -15.15 -9.12 0.82
N ASN A 487 -15.05 -8.15 -0.09
CA ASN A 487 -16.16 -7.89 -1.01
C ASN A 487 -16.34 -9.02 -2.04
N ASP A 488 -17.32 -8.88 -2.92
CA ASP A 488 -17.64 -9.82 -4.02
C ASP A 488 -16.47 -10.08 -5.00
N LEU A 489 -15.47 -9.20 -5.01
CA LEU A 489 -14.26 -9.35 -5.81
C LEU A 489 -13.09 -9.96 -5.02
N GLY A 490 -13.28 -10.29 -3.73
CA GLY A 490 -12.23 -10.77 -2.83
C GLY A 490 -11.23 -9.67 -2.42
N LEU A 491 -11.68 -8.42 -2.40
CA LEU A 491 -10.87 -7.26 -2.02
C LEU A 491 -11.16 -6.80 -0.58
N PHE A 492 -10.13 -6.32 0.09
CA PHE A 492 -10.20 -5.82 1.47
C PHE A 492 -9.87 -4.33 1.53
N ALA A 493 -10.49 -3.64 2.49
CA ALA A 493 -10.10 -2.29 2.88
C ALA A 493 -9.02 -2.32 3.98
N GLU A 494 -8.72 -1.15 4.51
CA GLU A 494 -7.87 -0.97 5.67
C GLU A 494 -8.50 -1.60 6.92
N GLU A 495 -9.73 -1.20 7.17
CA GLU A 495 -10.49 -1.54 8.36
C GLU A 495 -11.79 -2.24 8.00
N PHE A 496 -12.38 -2.85 9.02
CA PHE A 496 -13.66 -3.52 8.94
C PHE A 496 -14.49 -3.14 10.17
N ASP A 497 -15.80 -3.06 10.02
CA ASP A 497 -16.72 -2.96 11.15
C ASP A 497 -17.44 -4.30 11.35
N PRO A 498 -17.09 -5.08 12.39
CA PRO A 498 -17.75 -6.35 12.69
C PRO A 498 -19.22 -6.22 13.15
N GLU A 499 -19.69 -5.01 13.48
CA GLU A 499 -21.09 -4.77 13.83
C GLU A 499 -21.97 -4.63 12.59
N THR A 500 -21.48 -3.90 11.59
CA THR A 500 -22.25 -3.59 10.37
C THR A 500 -21.86 -4.43 9.16
N ASN A 501 -20.74 -5.16 9.23
CA ASN A 501 -20.07 -5.83 8.12
C ASN A 501 -19.66 -4.88 6.98
N GLU A 502 -19.32 -3.63 7.31
CA GLU A 502 -18.81 -2.66 6.34
C GLU A 502 -17.28 -2.67 6.27
N LEU A 503 -16.74 -2.54 5.06
CA LEU A 503 -15.34 -2.23 4.83
C LEU A 503 -15.12 -0.71 5.00
N LEU A 504 -14.10 -0.34 5.77
CA LEU A 504 -13.81 1.04 6.20
C LEU A 504 -12.38 1.45 5.85
N GLY A 505 -12.13 2.77 5.80
CA GLY A 505 -10.84 3.33 5.41
C GLY A 505 -10.53 3.13 3.91
N ASN A 506 -9.25 3.25 3.57
CA ASN A 506 -8.81 3.20 2.18
C ASN A 506 -8.97 1.79 1.56
N PHE A 507 -9.25 1.74 0.25
CA PHE A 507 -9.64 0.51 -0.47
C PHE A 507 -9.15 0.46 -1.94
N PRO A 508 -8.80 -0.74 -2.47
CA PRO A 508 -8.28 -1.87 -1.71
C PRO A 508 -6.97 -1.49 -1.01
N GLN A 509 -6.64 -2.14 0.11
CA GLN A 509 -5.51 -1.74 0.93
C GLN A 509 -4.33 -2.74 0.82
N ALA A 510 -3.12 -2.23 0.55
CA ALA A 510 -1.94 -3.03 0.26
C ALA A 510 -1.41 -3.86 1.45
N LEU A 511 -1.24 -3.25 2.63
CA LEU A 511 -0.84 -3.93 3.87
C LEU A 511 -1.79 -5.08 4.27
N THR A 512 -3.09 -4.95 4.04
CA THR A 512 -4.09 -5.99 4.29
C THR A 512 -3.89 -7.15 3.31
N HIS A 513 -3.81 -6.85 2.01
CA HIS A 513 -3.63 -7.88 0.98
C HIS A 513 -2.27 -8.60 1.09
N LEU A 514 -1.18 -7.92 1.42
CA LEU A 514 0.10 -8.58 1.67
C LEU A 514 0.04 -9.46 2.93
N SER A 515 -0.75 -9.07 3.93
CA SER A 515 -0.89 -9.83 5.16
C SER A 515 -1.75 -11.09 4.97
N VAL A 516 -2.70 -11.07 4.03
CA VAL A 516 -3.42 -12.29 3.61
C VAL A 516 -2.45 -13.29 3.01
N ILE A 517 -1.54 -12.86 2.13
CA ILE A 517 -0.50 -13.70 1.54
C ILE A 517 0.38 -14.30 2.65
N ASN A 518 0.89 -13.46 3.55
CA ASN A 518 1.75 -13.90 4.65
C ASN A 518 1.05 -14.90 5.59
N ALA A 519 -0.21 -14.65 5.95
CA ALA A 519 -1.03 -15.55 6.78
C ALA A 519 -1.26 -16.90 6.13
N ALA A 520 -1.65 -16.92 4.85
CA ALA A 520 -1.82 -18.14 4.09
C ALA A 520 -0.53 -18.98 4.05
N LEU A 521 0.61 -18.34 3.79
CA LEU A 521 1.91 -19.02 3.76
C LEU A 521 2.30 -19.57 5.15
N ASN A 522 2.15 -18.79 6.23
CA ASN A 522 2.43 -19.24 7.60
C ASN A 522 1.55 -20.43 8.01
N LEU A 523 0.25 -20.40 7.68
CA LEU A 523 -0.69 -21.49 7.99
C LEU A 523 -0.35 -22.81 7.28
N GLU A 524 0.37 -22.76 6.17
CA GLU A 524 0.86 -23.94 5.46
C GLU A 524 2.24 -24.43 5.95
N GLY A 525 2.76 -23.83 7.02
CA GLY A 525 4.12 -24.13 7.51
C GLY A 525 5.20 -23.62 6.56
N ARG A 526 4.89 -22.63 5.72
CA ARG A 526 5.82 -21.90 4.86
C ARG A 526 6.00 -20.48 5.43
N PRO A 527 6.68 -20.31 6.58
CA PRO A 527 6.67 -19.04 7.29
C PRO A 527 7.17 -17.89 6.43
N SER A 528 6.45 -16.77 6.49
CA SER A 528 6.68 -15.62 5.63
C SER A 528 7.83 -14.77 6.13
N GLY A 529 8.97 -14.90 5.46
CA GLY A 529 10.27 -14.64 6.05
C GLY A 529 10.61 -15.74 7.05
N LYS A 530 11.88 -16.15 7.07
CA LYS A 530 12.53 -17.02 8.07
C LYS A 530 12.75 -18.46 7.65
N GLY A 531 14.03 -18.78 7.47
CA GLY A 531 14.65 -20.09 7.41
C GLY A 531 13.74 -21.29 7.08
N ARG A 532 13.90 -21.83 5.87
CA ARG A 532 13.92 -23.29 5.71
C ARG A 532 14.75 -23.84 6.88
N ARG A 533 14.11 -24.50 7.86
CA ARG A 533 14.84 -25.42 8.74
C ARG A 533 15.52 -26.39 7.78
N SER A 534 16.83 -26.38 7.71
CA SER A 534 17.58 -27.50 7.17
C SER A 534 17.34 -28.67 8.10
N GLY A 535 16.23 -29.38 7.92
CA GLY A 535 15.98 -30.65 8.57
C GLY A 535 16.98 -31.66 8.02
N ARG A 536 18.17 -31.72 8.62
CA ARG A 536 18.86 -32.99 8.76
C ARG A 536 18.18 -33.69 9.91
N SER A 537 17.42 -34.73 9.59
CA SER A 537 17.15 -35.82 10.50
C SER A 537 18.50 -36.48 10.82
N ASP A 538 19.16 -36.02 11.87
CA ASP A 538 20.19 -36.85 12.50
C ASP A 538 19.44 -37.89 13.33
N GLY A 539 19.19 -39.02 12.70
CA GLY A 539 18.77 -40.22 13.39
C GLY A 539 19.89 -40.70 14.30
N ARG A 540 19.57 -40.87 15.58
CA ARG A 540 19.94 -42.03 16.39
C ARG A 540 18.78 -42.38 17.29
#